data_AF-A0A1L8R7T1-F1
#
_entry.id   AF-A0A1L8R7T1-F1
#
_cell.length_a   1.000
_cell.length_b   1.000
_cell.length_c   1.000
_cell.angle_alpha   90.00
_cell.angle_beta   90.00
_cell.angle_gamma   90.00
#
_symmetry.space_group_name_H-M   'P 1'
#
loop_
_entity.id
_entity.type
_entity.pdbx_description
1 polymer ?
#
loop_
_entity_poly.entity_id
_entity_poly.type
_entity_poly.pdbx_seq_one_letter_code
_entity_poly.pdbx_strand_id
1 'polypeptide(L)'
;MEELTEKQAMTTISKHCGVSWSTVSRTLAYLLPMTKVKRNWLPRCLLVDEFRSLKNQVGPYSFSCMDGDTGKLLDILPSRKKKDLVSYFMQFERRARLNVKIL
;
A
#
# COMPACT_ATOMS: atom_id res chain seq x y z
N MET A 1 17.51 -15.74 0.33
CA MET A 1 16.73 -14.62 -0.26
C MET A 1 15.24 -14.94 -0.37
N GLU A 2 14.86 -16.21 -0.50
CA GLU A 2 13.47 -16.68 -0.63
C GLU A 2 12.59 -16.40 0.60
N GLU A 3 13.17 -16.41 1.81
CA GLU A 3 12.41 -16.15 3.05
C GLU A 3 11.93 -14.69 3.20
N LEU A 4 12.59 -13.72 2.56
CA LEU A 4 12.25 -12.29 2.68
C LEU A 4 10.93 -11.90 2.01
N THR A 5 10.43 -12.74 1.09
CA THR A 5 9.16 -12.53 0.41
C THR A 5 8.00 -13.26 1.08
N GLU A 6 8.28 -14.11 2.06
CA GLU A 6 7.28 -14.88 2.77
C GLU A 6 6.60 -14.06 3.89
N LYS A 7 5.32 -14.33 4.11
CA LYS A 7 4.58 -13.70 5.20
C LYS A 7 5.02 -14.31 6.53
N GLN A 8 5.74 -13.53 7.33
CA GLN A 8 6.19 -13.96 8.66
C GLN A 8 5.65 -13.06 9.78
N ALA A 9 5.40 -13.67 10.94
CA ALA A 9 5.06 -12.91 12.14
C ALA A 9 6.29 -12.14 12.65
N MET A 10 6.09 -10.91 13.14
CA MET A 10 7.19 -10.09 13.68
C MET A 10 7.92 -10.77 14.85
N THR A 11 7.24 -11.60 15.63
CA THR A 11 7.83 -12.41 16.70
C THR A 11 8.74 -13.54 16.18
N THR A 12 8.44 -14.07 14.99
CA THR A 12 9.31 -15.03 14.30
C THR A 12 10.57 -14.33 13.82
N ILE A 13 10.42 -13.18 13.15
CA ILE A 13 11.53 -12.35 12.69
C ILE A 13 12.44 -11.95 13.87
N SER A 14 11.85 -11.54 15.00
CA SER A 14 12.62 -11.14 16.18
C SER A 14 13.46 -12.30 16.73
N LYS A 15 12.88 -13.52 16.78
CA LYS A 15 13.59 -14.72 17.23
C LYS A 15 14.70 -15.12 16.26
N HIS A 16 14.42 -15.13 14.96
CA HIS A 16 15.41 -15.49 13.92
C HIS A 16 16.58 -14.51 13.90
N CYS A 17 16.32 -13.22 14.05
CA CYS A 17 17.35 -12.18 14.01
C CYS A 17 18.01 -11.90 15.38
N GLY A 18 17.59 -12.55 16.47
CA GLY A 18 18.14 -12.30 17.81
C GLY A 18 17.93 -10.88 18.33
N VAL A 19 16.86 -10.19 17.89
CA VAL A 19 16.55 -8.80 18.28
C VAL A 19 15.20 -8.71 18.97
N SER A 20 14.95 -7.61 19.68
CA SER A 20 13.62 -7.37 20.27
C SER A 20 12.55 -7.14 19.19
N TRP A 21 11.30 -7.50 19.49
CA TRP A 21 10.15 -7.14 18.64
C TRP A 21 10.09 -5.64 18.32
N SER A 22 10.42 -4.80 19.30
CA SER A 22 10.45 -3.34 19.16
C SER A 22 11.48 -2.88 18.12
N THR A 23 12.62 -3.58 18.04
CA THR A 23 13.66 -3.31 17.04
C THR A 23 13.15 -3.65 15.65
N VAL A 24 12.53 -4.81 15.46
CA VAL A 24 11.90 -5.19 14.17
C VAL A 24 10.87 -4.13 13.75
N SER A 25 9.99 -3.72 14.66
CA SER A 25 8.97 -2.70 14.42
C SER A 25 9.56 -1.37 13.96
N ARG A 26 10.56 -0.85 14.67
CA ARG A 26 11.25 0.41 14.31
C ARG A 26 11.97 0.30 12.97
N THR A 27 12.64 -0.81 12.71
CA THR A 27 13.32 -1.04 11.43
C THR A 27 12.30 -1.02 10.29
N LEU A 28 11.19 -1.76 10.39
CA LEU A 28 10.14 -1.72 9.37
C LEU A 28 9.56 -0.32 9.16
N ALA A 29 9.31 0.42 10.26
CA ALA A 29 8.83 1.79 10.19
C ALA A 29 9.80 2.73 9.45
N TYR A 30 11.11 2.52 9.61
CA TYR A 30 12.14 3.27 8.88
C TYR A 30 12.15 2.96 7.37
N LEU A 31 11.69 1.77 6.95
CA LEU A 31 11.61 1.39 5.54
C LEU A 31 10.32 1.89 4.84
N LEU A 32 9.26 2.24 5.59
CA LEU A 32 7.99 2.71 5.03
C LEU A 32 8.12 3.87 4.01
N PRO A 33 9.02 4.85 4.16
CA PRO A 33 9.18 5.88 3.15
C PRO A 33 9.61 5.34 1.77
N MET A 34 10.29 4.19 1.72
CA MET A 34 10.74 3.57 0.47
C MET A 34 9.61 2.86 -0.28
N THR A 35 8.49 2.56 0.40
CA THR A 35 7.31 1.94 -0.24
C THR A 35 6.33 2.99 -0.78
N LYS A 36 6.68 4.29 -0.75
CA LYS A 36 5.79 5.36 -1.23
C LYS A 36 5.58 5.25 -2.74
N VAL A 37 4.31 5.34 -3.13
CA VAL A 37 3.90 5.37 -4.54
C VAL A 37 4.48 6.59 -5.24
N LYS A 38 5.07 6.35 -6.41
CA LYS A 38 5.57 7.42 -7.30
C LYS A 38 4.40 8.22 -7.86
N ARG A 39 4.35 9.51 -7.54
CA ARG A 39 3.22 10.40 -7.90
C ARG A 39 3.23 10.90 -9.35
N ASN A 40 4.26 10.54 -10.11
CA ASN A 40 4.41 10.88 -11.52
C ASN A 40 3.89 9.80 -12.48
N TRP A 41 3.36 8.69 -11.96
CA TRP A 41 2.91 7.56 -12.76
C TRP A 41 1.65 6.91 -12.17
N LEU A 42 0.74 6.53 -13.06
CA LEU A 42 -0.43 5.68 -12.80
C LEU A 42 -0.59 4.73 -14.01
N PRO A 43 -1.12 3.53 -13.80
CA PRO A 43 -1.29 2.55 -14.87
C PRO A 43 -2.38 2.99 -15.86
N ARG A 44 -2.39 2.39 -17.05
CA ARG A 44 -3.44 2.64 -18.05
C ARG A 44 -4.78 2.03 -17.60
N CYS A 45 -4.73 0.80 -17.11
CA CYS A 45 -5.84 0.12 -16.46
C CYS A 45 -5.63 0.18 -14.95
N LEU A 46 -6.53 0.84 -14.22
CA LEU A 46 -6.46 0.94 -12.77
C LEU A 46 -7.61 0.13 -12.18
N LEU A 47 -7.31 -0.99 -11.52
CA LEU A 47 -8.33 -1.75 -10.80
C LEU A 47 -8.46 -1.22 -9.39
N VAL A 48 -9.70 -1.17 -8.91
CA VAL A 48 -10.03 -0.69 -7.57
C VAL A 48 -10.99 -1.62 -6.86
N ASP A 49 -10.79 -1.83 -5.55
CA ASP A 49 -11.67 -2.66 -4.74
C ASP A 49 -11.78 -2.17 -3.29
N GLU A 50 -12.89 -2.50 -2.64
CA GLU A 50 -13.14 -2.26 -1.22
C GLU A 50 -13.03 -3.57 -0.44
N PHE A 51 -12.23 -3.57 0.63
CA PHE A 51 -12.13 -4.74 1.50
C PHE A 51 -12.18 -4.37 2.98
N ARG A 52 -12.60 -5.34 3.80
CA ARG A 52 -12.59 -5.20 5.26
C ARG A 52 -11.17 -5.38 5.78
N SER A 53 -10.64 -4.36 6.45
CA SER A 53 -9.34 -4.39 7.12
C SER A 53 -9.50 -4.59 8.62
N LEU A 54 -8.38 -4.88 9.31
CA LEU A 54 -8.32 -4.68 10.76
C LEU A 54 -8.68 -3.22 11.07
N LYS A 55 -9.32 -3.00 12.23
CA LYS A 55 -9.78 -1.66 12.64
C LYS A 55 -8.60 -0.69 12.58
N ASN A 56 -8.64 0.24 11.63
CA ASN A 56 -7.63 1.28 11.49
C ASN A 56 -8.17 2.58 12.14
N GLN A 57 -7.42 3.69 12.04
CA GLN A 57 -7.83 4.97 12.64
C GLN A 57 -9.07 5.60 11.97
N VAL A 58 -9.46 5.13 10.79
CA VAL A 58 -10.56 5.70 9.98
C VAL A 58 -11.82 4.82 9.99
N GLY A 59 -11.66 3.50 10.06
CA GLY A 59 -12.76 2.54 10.06
C GLY A 59 -12.33 1.09 9.81
N PRO A 60 -13.30 0.19 9.58
CA PRO A 60 -13.03 -1.22 9.32
C PRO A 60 -12.83 -1.55 7.83
N TYR A 61 -12.90 -0.57 6.93
CA TYR A 61 -12.78 -0.77 5.49
C TYR A 61 -11.62 0.03 4.93
N SER A 62 -10.88 -0.60 4.03
CA SER A 62 -9.77 -0.01 3.27
C SER A 62 -10.05 -0.17 1.78
N PHE A 63 -9.30 0.57 0.97
CA PHE A 63 -9.46 0.61 -0.48
C PHE A 63 -8.14 0.21 -1.13
N SER A 64 -8.15 -0.81 -1.99
CA SER A 64 -6.96 -1.21 -2.74
C SER A 64 -7.00 -0.62 -4.15
N CYS A 65 -5.82 -0.32 -4.68
CA CYS A 65 -5.66 -0.02 -6.10
C CYS A 65 -4.54 -0.87 -6.69
N MET A 66 -4.75 -1.38 -7.89
CA MET A 66 -3.85 -2.29 -8.58
C MET A 66 -3.71 -1.88 -10.05
N ASP A 67 -2.56 -2.19 -10.63
CA ASP A 67 -2.38 -2.13 -12.08
C ASP A 67 -3.15 -3.28 -12.73
N GLY A 68 -4.15 -2.94 -13.55
CA GLY A 68 -5.02 -3.93 -14.19
C GLY A 68 -4.38 -4.69 -15.34
N ASP A 69 -3.28 -4.20 -15.90
CA ASP A 69 -2.55 -4.92 -16.94
C ASP A 69 -1.59 -5.96 -16.30
N THR A 70 -1.02 -5.66 -15.11
CA THR A 70 -0.02 -6.54 -14.46
C THR A 70 -0.50 -7.28 -13.21
N GLY A 71 -1.65 -6.91 -12.66
CA GLY A 71 -2.16 -7.40 -11.38
C GLY A 71 -1.35 -6.94 -10.16
N LYS A 72 -0.38 -6.03 -10.33
CA LYS A 72 0.48 -5.57 -9.23
C LYS A 72 -0.23 -4.55 -8.36
N LEU A 73 -0.10 -4.71 -7.04
CA LEU A 73 -0.60 -3.74 -6.06
C LEU A 73 0.11 -2.39 -6.21
N LEU A 74 -0.68 -1.32 -6.28
CA LEU A 74 -0.20 0.06 -6.29
C LEU A 74 -0.17 0.63 -4.87
N ASP A 75 -1.34 0.65 -4.20
CA ASP A 75 -1.45 1.17 -2.84
C ASP A 75 -2.68 0.58 -2.12
N ILE A 76 -2.69 0.75 -0.80
CA ILE A 76 -3.83 0.49 0.07
C ILE A 76 -4.13 1.76 0.86
N LEU A 77 -5.31 2.32 0.63
CA LEU A 77 -5.78 3.49 1.34
C LEU A 77 -6.61 3.09 2.56
N PRO A 78 -6.44 3.77 3.71
CA PRO A 78 -7.15 3.44 4.94
C PRO A 78 -8.64 3.84 4.93
N SER A 79 -9.09 4.51 3.87
CA SER A 79 -10.45 5.02 3.73
C SER A 79 -11.01 4.72 2.35
N ARG A 80 -12.26 4.29 2.31
CA ARG A 80 -13.08 4.15 1.08
C ARG A 80 -13.88 5.41 0.73
N LYS A 81 -13.82 6.46 1.56
CA LYS A 81 -14.66 7.65 1.37
C LYS A 81 -14.18 8.40 0.14
N LYS A 82 -15.12 8.76 -0.75
CA LYS A 82 -14.84 9.51 -1.99
C LYS A 82 -13.92 10.71 -1.80
N LYS A 83 -14.13 11.52 -0.74
CA LYS A 83 -13.30 12.71 -0.47
C LYS A 83 -11.81 12.34 -0.28
N ASP A 84 -11.55 11.24 0.41
CA ASP A 84 -10.19 10.80 0.76
C ASP A 84 -9.52 10.20 -0.47
N LEU A 85 -10.27 9.43 -1.27
CA LEU A 85 -9.81 8.89 -2.56
C LEU A 85 -9.47 10.02 -3.54
N VAL A 86 -10.35 11.02 -3.69
CA VAL A 86 -10.09 12.19 -4.55
C VAL A 86 -8.85 12.93 -4.08
N SER A 87 -8.72 13.20 -2.78
CA SER A 87 -7.54 13.86 -2.21
C SER A 87 -6.25 13.08 -2.51
N TYR A 88 -6.29 11.75 -2.37
CA TYR A 88 -5.14 10.89 -2.69
C TYR A 88 -4.76 10.96 -4.18
N PHE A 89 -5.71 10.79 -5.10
CA PHE A 89 -5.40 10.80 -6.53
C PHE A 89 -5.01 12.18 -7.03
N MET A 90 -5.51 13.27 -6.42
CA MET A 90 -5.12 14.64 -6.75
C MET A 90 -3.63 14.95 -6.48
N GLN A 91 -2.96 14.16 -5.64
CA GLN A 91 -1.51 14.28 -5.42
C GLN A 91 -0.68 13.79 -6.61
N PHE A 92 -1.29 13.04 -7.54
CA PHE A 92 -0.62 12.61 -8.76
C PHE A 92 -0.61 13.74 -9.78
N GLU A 93 0.50 13.82 -10.51
CA GLU A 93 0.63 14.76 -11.61
C GLU A 93 -0.51 14.59 -12.61
N ARG A 94 -0.97 15.70 -13.19
CA ARG A 94 -2.09 15.68 -14.15
C ARG A 94 -1.83 14.70 -15.31
N ARG A 95 -0.60 14.62 -15.81
CA ARG A 95 -0.23 13.69 -16.89
C ARG A 95 -0.41 12.22 -16.50
N ALA A 96 -0.06 11.87 -15.25
CA ALA A 96 -0.24 10.52 -14.73
C ALA A 96 -1.73 10.17 -14.62
N ARG A 97 -2.55 11.10 -14.10
CA ARG A 97 -4.01 10.90 -14.00
C ARG A 97 -4.67 10.72 -15.37
N LEU A 98 -4.23 11.48 -16.38
CA LEU A 98 -4.74 11.36 -17.74
C LEU A 98 -4.28 10.07 -18.44
N ASN A 99 -3.27 9.37 -17.92
CA ASN A 99 -2.83 8.09 -18.46
C ASN A 99 -3.83 6.96 -18.17
N VAL A 100 -4.58 7.06 -17.05
CA VAL A 100 -5.64 6.09 -16.72
C VAL A 100 -6.74 6.19 -17.77
N LYS A 101 -7.02 5.09 -18.45
CA LYS A 101 -8.07 4.97 -19.49
C LYS A 101 -9.19 4.04 -19.08
N ILE A 102 -8.90 3.10 -18.19
CA ILE A 102 -9.84 2.08 -17.72
C ILE A 102 -9.77 2.10 -16.20
N LEU A 103 -10.93 2.14 -15.56
CA LEU A 103 -11.14 2.07 -14.12
C LEU A 103 -12.18 0.99 -13.80
#